data_AF-A0A836MBG2-F1
#
_entry.id   AF-A0A836MBG2-F1
#
_cell.length_a   1.000
_cell.length_b   1.000
_cell.length_c   1.000
_cell.angle_alpha   90.00
_cell.angle_beta   90.00
_cell.angle_gamma   90.00
#
_symmetry.space_group_name_H-M   'P 1'
#
loop_
_entity.id
_entity.type
_entity.pdbx_description
1 polymer ?
#
loop_
_entity_poly.entity_id
_entity_poly.type
_entity_poly.pdbx_seq_one_letter_code
_entity_poly.pdbx_strand_id
1 'polypeptide(L)'
;MQLQNQQHNQELQVLISKANEATATFNQIQDKATEIQTNIDRNKKMTEALKNENVALQSESDKITFTETGEVDFSSFDDYSNKIFVNNRKIEALEKVIKKFENELDLLLLTDYDESYRLAKKEYNSALSHLGFNILEDLLIDEVINKLNLSLFTLKRGIGETHTVEKIKEIMLSKIKEKLDDNFESDIEEVSIPLRKFSRQIPSVFQKKSRITELKESLKNS
;
A
#
# COMPACT_ATOMS: atom_id res chain seq x y z
N MET A 1 -25.73 -3.50 -3.32
CA MET A 1 -26.80 -3.26 -2.32
C MET A 1 -27.61 -2.03 -2.75
N GLN A 2 -28.88 -1.87 -2.36
CA GLN A 2 -29.71 -0.72 -2.78
C GLN A 2 -30.35 -0.03 -1.56
N LEU A 3 -30.19 1.29 -1.46
CA LEU A 3 -30.87 2.17 -0.52
C LEU A 3 -32.35 2.37 -0.92
N GLN A 4 -33.22 2.77 0.00
CA GLN A 4 -34.62 3.01 -0.33
C GLN A 4 -34.81 4.29 -1.14
N ASN A 5 -34.05 5.34 -0.83
CA ASN A 5 -34.09 6.60 -1.56
C ASN A 5 -33.32 6.53 -2.89
N GLN A 6 -34.02 6.77 -4.01
CA GLN A 6 -33.42 6.73 -5.34
C GLN A 6 -32.31 7.77 -5.56
N GLN A 7 -32.42 8.96 -4.97
CA GLN A 7 -31.38 9.98 -5.07
C GLN A 7 -30.12 9.54 -4.33
N HIS A 8 -30.24 9.00 -3.11
CA HIS A 8 -29.10 8.48 -2.36
C HIS A 8 -28.46 7.29 -3.04
N ASN A 9 -29.24 6.44 -3.73
CA ASN A 9 -28.68 5.40 -4.59
C ASN A 9 -27.83 5.97 -5.73
N GLN A 10 -28.31 7.01 -6.42
CA GLN A 10 -27.54 7.63 -7.50
C GLN A 10 -26.24 8.26 -6.98
N GLU A 11 -26.31 8.98 -5.86
CA GLU A 11 -25.15 9.57 -5.20
C GLU A 11 -24.14 8.50 -4.76
N LEU A 12 -24.61 7.39 -4.18
CA LEU A 12 -23.79 6.24 -3.82
C LEU A 12 -23.07 5.66 -5.03
N GLN A 13 -23.75 5.43 -6.16
CA GLN A 13 -23.13 4.87 -7.37
C GLN A 13 -22.01 5.77 -7.91
N VAL A 14 -22.17 7.09 -7.82
CA VAL A 14 -21.12 8.05 -8.18
C VAL A 14 -19.92 7.93 -7.23
N LEU A 15 -20.16 7.82 -5.92
CA LEU A 15 -19.09 7.66 -4.92
C LEU A 15 -18.34 6.34 -5.09
N ILE A 16 -19.07 5.24 -5.35
CA ILE A 16 -18.48 3.91 -5.63
C ILE A 16 -17.59 3.99 -6.87
N SER A 17 -18.07 4.62 -7.94
CA SER A 17 -17.29 4.78 -9.18
C SER A 17 -15.99 5.55 -8.92
N LYS A 18 -16.04 6.67 -8.20
CA LYS A 18 -14.85 7.44 -7.81
C LYS A 18 -13.88 6.65 -6.94
N ALA A 19 -14.38 5.88 -5.97
CA ALA A 19 -13.56 5.05 -5.10
C ALA A 19 -12.84 3.94 -5.91
N ASN A 20 -13.54 3.32 -6.85
CA ASN A 20 -12.98 2.28 -7.72
C ASN A 20 -11.95 2.86 -8.71
N GLU A 21 -12.21 4.02 -9.31
CA GLU A 21 -11.23 4.72 -10.17
C GLU A 21 -9.97 5.12 -9.41
N ALA A 22 -10.12 5.70 -8.22
CA ALA A 22 -8.98 6.07 -7.38
C ALA A 22 -8.18 4.83 -6.93
N THR A 23 -8.86 3.73 -6.60
CA THR A 23 -8.22 2.46 -6.22
C THR A 23 -7.49 1.83 -7.41
N ALA A 24 -8.07 1.86 -8.60
CA ALA A 24 -7.42 1.39 -9.83
C ALA A 24 -6.14 2.20 -10.12
N THR A 25 -6.20 3.52 -9.98
CA THR A 25 -5.05 4.42 -10.13
C THR A 25 -3.94 4.09 -9.14
N PHE A 26 -4.30 3.90 -7.86
CA PHE A 26 -3.35 3.49 -6.82
C PHE A 26 -2.73 2.13 -7.12
N ASN A 27 -3.51 1.15 -7.58
CA ASN A 27 -3.03 -0.18 -7.93
C ASN A 27 -2.02 -0.14 -9.09
N GLN A 28 -2.26 0.68 -10.12
CA GLN A 28 -1.29 0.86 -11.22
C GLN A 28 0.05 1.41 -10.72
N ILE A 29 0.02 2.39 -9.81
CA ILE A 29 1.24 2.94 -9.20
C ILE A 29 1.94 1.88 -8.33
N GLN A 30 1.17 1.08 -7.59
CA GLN A 30 1.68 -0.03 -6.78
C GLN A 30 2.34 -1.13 -7.63
N ASP A 31 1.76 -1.47 -8.77
CA ASP A 31 2.31 -2.48 -9.67
C ASP A 31 3.60 -1.98 -10.31
N LYS A 32 3.66 -0.72 -10.72
CA LYS A 32 4.91 -0.08 -11.18
C LYS A 32 5.99 -0.12 -10.10
N ALA A 33 5.66 0.21 -8.85
CA ALA A 33 6.61 0.13 -7.74
C ALA A 33 7.10 -1.31 -7.51
N THR A 34 6.21 -2.30 -7.63
CA THR A 34 6.53 -3.73 -7.50
C THR A 34 7.47 -4.20 -8.61
N GLU A 35 7.24 -3.77 -9.85
CA GLU A 35 8.09 -4.08 -10.99
C GLU A 35 9.50 -3.50 -10.81
N ILE A 36 9.61 -2.23 -10.41
CA ILE A 36 10.91 -1.59 -10.15
C ILE A 36 11.67 -2.35 -9.06
N GLN A 37 11.01 -2.68 -7.94
CA GLN A 37 11.62 -3.46 -6.86
C GLN A 37 12.11 -4.84 -7.35
N THR A 38 11.28 -5.54 -8.12
CA THR A 38 11.64 -6.85 -8.69
C THR A 38 12.85 -6.77 -9.60
N ASN A 39 12.97 -5.71 -10.40
CA ASN A 39 14.11 -5.47 -11.28
C ASN A 39 15.38 -5.15 -10.49
N ILE A 40 15.28 -4.35 -9.43
CA ILE A 40 16.40 -4.07 -8.50
C ILE A 40 16.91 -5.39 -7.90
N ASP A 41 16.01 -6.23 -7.38
CA ASP A 41 16.38 -7.48 -6.71
C ASP A 41 17.05 -8.46 -7.69
N ARG A 42 16.52 -8.55 -8.92
CA ARG A 42 17.12 -9.35 -9.99
C ARG A 42 18.53 -8.89 -10.34
N ASN A 43 18.73 -7.58 -10.49
CA ASN A 43 20.03 -7.01 -10.81
C ASN A 43 21.02 -7.20 -9.66
N LYS A 44 20.59 -7.07 -8.40
CA LYS A 44 21.43 -7.37 -7.23
C LYS A 44 21.90 -8.82 -7.22
N LYS A 45 21.00 -9.78 -7.49
CA LYS A 45 21.36 -11.21 -7.62
C LYS A 45 22.36 -11.45 -8.75
N MET A 46 22.20 -10.79 -9.89
CA MET A 46 23.16 -10.88 -11.00
C MET A 46 24.54 -10.34 -10.61
N THR A 47 24.58 -9.19 -9.93
CA THR A 47 25.83 -8.62 -9.40
C THR A 47 26.52 -9.58 -8.44
N GLU A 48 25.78 -10.21 -7.53
CA GLU A 48 26.31 -11.20 -6.60
C GLU A 48 26.86 -12.44 -7.32
N ALA A 49 26.14 -12.96 -8.32
CA ALA A 49 26.59 -14.09 -9.12
C ALA A 49 27.91 -13.78 -9.86
N LEU A 50 28.02 -12.61 -10.48
CA LEU A 50 29.26 -12.17 -11.14
C LEU A 50 30.42 -11.99 -10.15
N LYS A 51 30.15 -11.48 -8.94
CA LYS A 51 31.16 -11.37 -7.88
C LYS A 51 31.67 -12.75 -7.45
N ASN A 52 30.78 -13.72 -7.28
CA ASN A 52 31.16 -15.10 -6.95
C ASN A 52 31.93 -15.79 -8.09
N GLU A 53 31.51 -15.57 -9.35
CA GLU A 53 32.26 -16.04 -10.52
C GLU A 53 33.67 -15.47 -10.55
N ASN A 54 33.84 -14.17 -10.27
CA ASN A 54 35.16 -13.53 -10.21
C ASN A 54 36.05 -14.14 -9.11
N VAL A 55 35.50 -14.46 -7.94
CA VAL A 55 36.25 -15.13 -6.87
C VAL A 55 36.73 -16.51 -7.35
N ALA A 56 35.89 -17.28 -8.03
CA ALA A 56 36.27 -18.58 -8.58
C ALA A 56 37.34 -18.45 -9.67
N LEU A 57 37.16 -17.52 -10.62
CA LEU A 57 38.14 -17.24 -11.68
C LEU A 57 39.48 -16.78 -11.12
N GLN A 58 39.49 -15.96 -10.06
CA GLN A 58 40.72 -15.54 -9.40
C GLN A 58 41.46 -16.73 -8.79
N SER A 59 40.73 -17.64 -8.12
CA SER A 59 41.33 -18.85 -7.56
C SER A 59 41.89 -19.80 -8.63
N GLU A 60 41.33 -19.81 -9.83
CA GLU A 60 41.88 -20.59 -10.96
C GLU A 60 43.09 -19.89 -11.59
N SER A 61 43.07 -18.55 -11.66
CA SER A 61 44.18 -17.74 -12.16
C SER A 61 45.44 -17.84 -11.30
N ASP A 62 45.29 -18.01 -9.98
CA ASP A 62 46.41 -18.15 -9.05
C ASP A 62 47.17 -19.49 -9.20
N LYS A 63 46.68 -20.44 -10.03
CA LYS A 63 47.34 -21.71 -10.30
C LYS A 63 48.37 -21.54 -11.43
N ILE A 64 49.63 -21.88 -11.16
CA ILE A 64 50.70 -21.84 -12.16
C ILE A 64 50.53 -23.01 -13.14
N THR A 65 50.33 -22.69 -14.41
CA THR A 65 50.41 -23.63 -15.54
C THR A 65 51.80 -23.63 -16.15
N PHE A 66 52.33 -24.82 -16.44
CA PHE A 66 53.62 -25.00 -17.11
C PHE A 66 53.53 -26.12 -18.15
N THR A 67 54.31 -25.99 -19.21
CA THR A 67 54.39 -26.98 -20.31
C THR A 67 55.19 -28.21 -19.89
N GLU A 68 55.18 -29.26 -20.73
CA GLU A 68 56.02 -30.45 -20.53
C GLU A 68 57.53 -30.12 -20.50
N THR A 69 57.94 -28.98 -21.06
CA THR A 69 59.33 -28.48 -21.05
C THR A 69 59.64 -27.60 -19.82
N GLY A 70 58.65 -27.34 -18.95
CA GLY A 70 58.80 -26.50 -17.76
C GLY A 70 58.69 -24.99 -18.03
N GLU A 71 58.28 -24.58 -19.23
CA GLU A 71 57.98 -23.18 -19.54
C GLU A 71 56.66 -22.78 -18.90
N VAL A 72 56.62 -21.62 -18.24
CA VAL A 72 55.38 -21.08 -17.67
C VAL A 72 54.45 -20.65 -18.80
N ASP A 73 53.21 -21.13 -18.76
CA ASP A 73 52.17 -20.76 -19.71
C ASP A 73 51.17 -19.78 -19.06
N PHE A 74 51.09 -18.57 -19.62
CA PHE A 74 50.21 -17.50 -19.15
C PHE A 74 48.86 -17.44 -19.88
N SER A 75 48.63 -18.28 -20.89
CA SER A 75 47.41 -18.21 -21.72
C SER A 75 46.13 -18.35 -20.88
N SER A 76 46.11 -19.30 -19.93
CA SER A 76 44.98 -19.53 -19.03
C SER A 76 44.80 -18.37 -18.03
N PHE A 77 45.91 -17.81 -17.54
CA PHE A 77 45.91 -16.63 -16.65
C PHE A 77 45.30 -15.40 -17.36
N ASP A 78 45.72 -15.13 -18.59
CA ASP A 78 45.22 -14.03 -19.40
C ASP A 78 43.71 -14.19 -19.70
N ASP A 79 43.28 -15.42 -20.00
CA ASP A 79 41.87 -15.74 -20.24
C ASP A 79 40.99 -15.50 -18.99
N TYR A 80 41.42 -15.96 -17.82
CA TYR A 80 40.69 -15.72 -16.57
C TYR A 80 40.69 -14.24 -16.19
N SER A 81 41.82 -13.55 -16.33
CA SER A 81 41.94 -12.11 -16.07
C SER A 81 41.02 -11.28 -16.97
N ASN A 82 40.92 -11.64 -18.26
CA ASN A 82 40.02 -10.96 -19.19
C ASN A 82 38.53 -11.19 -18.81
N LYS A 83 38.15 -12.41 -18.41
CA LYS A 83 36.79 -12.69 -17.92
C LYS A 83 36.44 -11.87 -16.67
N ILE A 84 37.36 -11.81 -15.71
CA ILE A 84 37.20 -10.99 -14.48
C ILE A 84 37.01 -9.51 -14.86
N PHE A 85 37.84 -8.99 -15.76
CA PHE A 85 37.73 -7.62 -16.25
C PHE A 85 36.35 -7.32 -16.86
N VAL A 86 35.87 -8.19 -17.75
CA VAL A 86 34.54 -8.06 -18.36
C VAL A 86 33.43 -8.09 -17.31
N ASN A 87 33.52 -9.01 -16.35
CA ASN A 87 32.55 -9.14 -15.27
C ASN A 87 32.54 -7.91 -14.35
N ASN A 88 33.69 -7.34 -14.01
CA ASN A 88 33.79 -6.09 -13.24
C ASN A 88 33.09 -4.93 -13.97
N ARG A 89 33.28 -4.80 -15.29
CA ARG A 89 32.56 -3.78 -16.07
C ARG A 89 31.04 -3.98 -16.06
N LYS A 90 30.56 -5.22 -16.10
CA LYS A 90 29.12 -5.54 -15.97
C LYS A 90 28.60 -5.18 -14.58
N ILE A 91 29.35 -5.52 -13.52
CA ILE A 91 29.03 -5.19 -12.13
C ILE A 91 28.88 -3.67 -11.97
N GLU A 92 29.85 -2.89 -12.42
CA GLU A 92 29.79 -1.42 -12.35
C GLU A 92 28.56 -0.84 -13.07
N ALA A 93 28.23 -1.38 -14.25
CA ALA A 93 27.05 -0.96 -14.99
C ALA A 93 25.75 -1.31 -14.24
N LEU A 94 25.66 -2.53 -13.70
CA LEU A 94 24.51 -2.98 -12.91
C LEU A 94 24.35 -2.14 -11.63
N GLU A 95 25.43 -1.85 -10.90
CA GLU A 95 25.39 -1.05 -9.68
C GLU A 95 24.89 0.39 -9.94
N LYS A 96 25.30 1.01 -11.06
CA LYS A 96 24.77 2.31 -11.50
C LYS A 96 23.27 2.25 -11.76
N VAL A 97 22.82 1.23 -12.50
CA VAL A 97 21.39 1.03 -12.82
C VAL A 97 20.56 0.74 -11.57
N ILE A 98 21.06 -0.10 -10.66
CA ILE A 98 20.43 -0.40 -9.36
C ILE A 98 20.22 0.90 -8.59
N LYS A 99 21.27 1.71 -8.41
CA LYS A 99 21.17 2.97 -7.67
C LYS A 99 20.16 3.94 -8.29
N LYS A 100 20.12 4.03 -9.62
CA LYS A 100 19.13 4.83 -10.34
C LYS A 100 17.71 4.38 -10.03
N PHE A 101 17.41 3.09 -10.19
CA PHE A 101 16.07 2.57 -9.92
C PHE A 101 15.70 2.60 -8.44
N GLU A 102 16.64 2.45 -7.52
CA GLU A 102 16.41 2.66 -6.07
C GLU A 102 15.94 4.09 -5.79
N ASN A 103 16.58 5.08 -6.43
CA ASN A 103 16.18 6.49 -6.32
C ASN A 103 14.82 6.76 -6.99
N GLU A 104 14.53 6.17 -8.15
CA GLU A 104 13.23 6.29 -8.82
C GLU A 104 12.11 5.69 -7.97
N LEU A 105 12.34 4.50 -7.39
CA LEU A 105 11.40 3.85 -6.48
C LEU A 105 11.16 4.69 -5.23
N ASP A 106 12.22 5.25 -4.64
CA ASP A 106 12.12 6.13 -3.48
C ASP A 106 11.28 7.37 -3.79
N LEU A 107 11.52 8.00 -4.95
CA LEU A 107 10.76 9.16 -5.39
C LEU A 107 9.27 8.82 -5.61
N LEU A 108 8.98 7.74 -6.34
CA LEU A 108 7.62 7.27 -6.60
C LEU A 108 6.85 7.00 -5.31
N LEU A 109 7.51 6.35 -4.34
CA LEU A 109 6.90 6.01 -3.06
C LEU A 109 6.67 7.26 -2.17
N LEU A 110 7.52 8.28 -2.30
CA LEU A 110 7.35 9.54 -1.58
C LEU A 110 6.31 10.46 -2.22
N THR A 111 6.13 10.44 -3.54
CA THR A 111 5.14 11.29 -4.22
C THR A 111 3.85 10.52 -4.47
N ASP A 112 3.80 9.82 -5.59
CA ASP A 112 2.55 9.42 -6.24
C ASP A 112 1.87 8.29 -5.46
N TYR A 113 2.65 7.38 -4.88
CA TYR A 113 2.12 6.23 -4.14
C TYR A 113 1.37 6.65 -2.86
N ASP A 114 1.96 7.54 -2.05
CA ASP A 114 1.34 7.98 -0.81
C ASP A 114 0.12 8.87 -1.08
N GLU A 115 0.20 9.74 -2.09
CA GLU A 115 -0.87 10.64 -2.50
C GLU A 115 -2.06 9.87 -3.08
N SER A 116 -1.82 8.95 -4.02
CA SER A 116 -2.88 8.13 -4.63
C SER A 116 -3.55 7.21 -3.62
N TYR A 117 -2.81 6.62 -2.67
CA TYR A 117 -3.41 5.84 -1.60
C TYR A 117 -4.33 6.70 -0.71
N ARG A 118 -3.88 7.89 -0.31
CA ARG A 118 -4.68 8.78 0.54
C ARG A 118 -5.98 9.17 -0.17
N LEU A 119 -5.91 9.44 -1.46
CA LEU A 119 -7.09 9.70 -2.28
C LEU A 119 -8.01 8.47 -2.33
N ALA A 120 -7.50 7.31 -2.71
CA ALA A 120 -8.28 6.07 -2.78
C ALA A 120 -8.97 5.75 -1.44
N LYS A 121 -8.25 5.88 -0.32
CA LYS A 121 -8.80 5.67 1.03
C LYS A 121 -9.87 6.69 1.38
N LYS A 122 -9.69 7.96 1.02
CA LYS A 122 -10.68 9.02 1.25
C LYS A 122 -11.97 8.74 0.49
N GLU A 123 -11.87 8.40 -0.80
CA GLU A 123 -13.05 8.13 -1.63
C GLU A 123 -13.76 6.84 -1.16
N TYR A 124 -13.01 5.79 -0.84
CA TYR A 124 -13.52 4.56 -0.21
C TYR A 124 -14.33 4.86 1.07
N ASN A 125 -13.73 5.60 2.00
CA ASN A 125 -14.40 5.99 3.25
C ASN A 125 -15.64 6.87 2.99
N SER A 126 -15.61 7.70 1.96
CA SER A 126 -16.75 8.56 1.60
C SER A 126 -17.94 7.73 1.10
N ALA A 127 -17.69 6.74 0.24
CA ALA A 127 -18.72 5.80 -0.22
C ALA A 127 -19.32 5.00 0.95
N LEU A 128 -18.47 4.46 1.83
CA LEU A 128 -18.93 3.69 2.99
C LEU A 128 -19.67 4.53 4.02
N SER A 129 -19.20 5.74 4.31
CA SER A 129 -19.87 6.63 5.26
C SER A 129 -21.24 7.02 4.72
N HIS A 130 -21.33 7.38 3.44
CA HIS A 130 -22.60 7.69 2.79
C HIS A 130 -23.56 6.49 2.86
N LEU A 131 -23.09 5.30 2.50
CA LEU A 131 -23.88 4.07 2.59
C LEU A 131 -24.38 3.83 4.03
N GLY A 132 -23.48 3.87 5.02
CA GLY A 132 -23.80 3.63 6.42
C GLY A 132 -24.81 4.62 7.00
N PHE A 133 -24.65 5.92 6.70
CA PHE A 133 -25.62 6.93 7.14
C PHE A 133 -27.00 6.73 6.53
N ASN A 134 -27.07 6.40 5.25
CA ASN A 134 -28.36 6.19 4.60
C ASN A 134 -29.03 4.87 5.00
N ILE A 135 -28.27 3.80 5.26
CA ILE A 135 -28.84 2.57 5.86
C ILE A 135 -29.43 2.87 7.23
N LEU A 136 -28.75 3.70 8.03
CA LEU A 136 -29.26 4.10 9.34
C LEU A 136 -30.54 4.93 9.22
N GLU A 137 -30.61 5.83 8.24
CA GLU A 137 -31.81 6.61 7.95
C GLU A 137 -32.97 5.72 7.49
N ASP A 138 -32.71 4.79 6.56
CA ASP A 138 -33.66 3.79 6.07
C ASP A 138 -34.14 2.84 7.20
N LEU A 139 -33.33 2.61 8.24
CA LEU A 139 -33.70 1.81 9.41
C LEU A 139 -34.64 2.58 10.36
N LEU A 140 -34.44 3.90 10.50
CA LEU A 140 -35.17 4.76 11.43
C LEU A 140 -36.48 5.30 10.82
N ILE A 141 -37.22 4.44 10.11
CA ILE A 141 -38.53 4.78 9.56
C ILE A 141 -39.57 5.10 10.65
N ASP A 142 -40.60 5.86 10.27
CA ASP A 142 -41.67 6.32 11.17
C ASP A 142 -42.28 5.20 12.02
N GLU A 143 -42.46 4.00 11.49
CA GLU A 143 -43.00 2.87 12.26
C GLU A 143 -42.09 2.50 13.43
N VAL A 144 -40.78 2.39 13.20
CA VAL A 144 -39.78 2.06 14.23
C VAL A 144 -39.72 3.18 15.26
N ILE A 145 -39.64 4.43 14.79
CA ILE A 145 -39.62 5.61 15.67
C ILE A 145 -40.90 5.70 16.52
N ASN A 146 -42.07 5.43 15.95
CA ASN A 146 -43.32 5.44 16.68
C ASN A 146 -43.38 4.35 17.77
N LYS A 147 -42.88 3.14 17.48
CA LYS A 147 -42.75 2.06 18.48
C LYS A 147 -41.77 2.42 19.60
N LEU A 148 -40.63 3.03 19.26
CA LEU A 148 -39.67 3.53 20.25
C LEU A 148 -40.28 4.62 21.12
N ASN A 149 -40.98 5.60 20.52
CA ASN A 149 -41.67 6.68 21.23
C ASN A 149 -42.77 6.15 22.16
N LEU A 150 -43.57 5.17 21.72
CA LEU A 150 -44.58 4.53 22.57
C LEU A 150 -43.95 3.80 23.76
N SER A 151 -42.80 3.14 23.54
CA SER A 151 -42.05 2.46 24.60
C SER A 151 -41.52 3.46 25.63
N LEU A 152 -40.95 4.58 25.19
CA LEU A 152 -40.51 5.68 26.07
C LEU A 152 -41.67 6.27 26.87
N PHE A 153 -42.80 6.52 26.21
CA PHE A 153 -44.00 7.05 26.85
C PHE A 153 -44.50 6.12 27.97
N THR A 154 -44.60 4.83 27.69
CA THR A 154 -45.08 3.82 28.65
C THR A 154 -44.11 3.68 29.83
N LEU A 155 -42.80 3.66 29.58
CA LEU A 155 -41.78 3.64 30.63
C LEU A 155 -41.84 4.87 31.52
N LYS A 156 -41.95 6.07 30.93
CA LYS A 156 -42.09 7.32 31.68
C LYS A 156 -43.32 7.31 32.59
N ARG A 157 -44.44 6.78 32.09
CA ARG A 157 -45.68 6.65 32.87
C ARG A 157 -45.55 5.61 33.99
N GLY A 158 -44.88 4.48 33.74
CA GLY A 158 -44.73 3.40 34.72
C GLY A 158 -43.75 3.69 35.84
N ILE A 159 -42.65 4.41 35.58
CA ILE A 159 -41.56 4.67 36.54
C ILE A 159 -41.87 5.92 37.43
N GLY A 160 -42.84 6.74 37.03
CA GLY A 160 -43.24 7.97 37.77
C GLY A 160 -42.18 9.09 37.72
N GLU A 161 -42.29 10.08 38.60
CA GLU A 161 -41.39 11.26 38.65
C GLU A 161 -39.93 10.96 39.07
N THR A 162 -39.61 9.69 39.37
CA THR A 162 -38.31 9.31 39.93
C THR A 162 -37.15 9.37 38.92
N HIS A 163 -37.44 9.43 37.61
CA HIS A 163 -36.44 9.43 36.55
C HIS A 163 -36.71 10.54 35.52
N THR A 164 -35.65 11.24 35.10
CA THR A 164 -35.72 12.23 34.02
C THR A 164 -35.90 11.56 32.66
N VAL A 165 -36.38 12.31 31.67
CA VAL A 165 -36.54 11.82 30.28
C VAL A 165 -35.21 11.31 29.72
N GLU A 166 -34.11 12.02 29.94
CA GLU A 166 -32.76 11.61 29.55
C GLU A 166 -32.38 10.24 30.11
N LYS A 167 -32.70 9.97 31.39
CA LYS A 167 -32.38 8.69 32.02
C LYS A 167 -33.13 7.51 31.40
N ILE A 168 -34.35 7.75 30.92
CA ILE A 168 -35.15 6.74 30.20
C ILE A 168 -34.55 6.49 28.79
N LYS A 169 -34.09 7.54 28.10
CA LYS A 169 -33.38 7.40 26.82
C LYS A 169 -32.08 6.60 26.99
N GLU A 170 -31.33 6.84 28.06
CA GLU A 170 -30.10 6.08 28.37
C GLU A 170 -30.38 4.58 28.56
N ILE A 171 -31.45 4.23 29.29
CA ILE A 171 -31.86 2.82 29.46
C ILE A 171 -32.16 2.17 28.12
N MET A 172 -32.90 2.88 27.23
CA MET A 172 -33.19 2.40 25.88
C MET A 172 -31.90 2.18 25.07
N LEU A 173 -30.99 3.15 25.07
CA LEU A 173 -29.72 3.04 24.35
C LEU A 173 -28.85 1.88 24.88
N SER A 174 -28.85 1.65 26.20
CA SER A 174 -28.16 0.51 26.80
C SER A 174 -28.71 -0.81 26.28
N LYS A 175 -30.05 -0.94 26.17
CA LYS A 175 -30.70 -2.15 25.66
C LYS A 175 -30.42 -2.40 24.18
N ILE A 176 -30.33 -1.33 23.38
CA ILE A 176 -29.90 -1.42 21.98
C ILE A 176 -28.44 -1.87 21.91
N LYS A 177 -27.57 -1.24 22.71
CA LYS A 177 -26.14 -1.58 22.76
C LYS A 177 -25.88 -3.04 23.13
N GLU A 178 -26.63 -3.60 24.08
CA GLU A 178 -26.57 -5.03 24.45
C GLU A 178 -26.88 -5.99 23.28
N LYS A 179 -27.48 -5.50 22.19
CA LYS A 179 -27.85 -6.28 21.00
C LYS A 179 -26.93 -6.07 19.81
N LEU A 180 -26.10 -5.03 19.83
CA LEU A 180 -25.13 -4.79 18.76
C LEU A 180 -23.91 -5.70 18.98
N ASP A 181 -23.45 -6.34 17.91
CA ASP A 181 -22.19 -7.08 17.92
C ASP A 181 -21.01 -6.10 17.95
N ASP A 182 -19.94 -6.46 18.64
CA ASP A 182 -18.69 -5.71 18.64
C ASP A 182 -17.83 -6.04 17.41
N ASN A 183 -18.14 -7.15 16.72
CA ASN A 183 -17.46 -7.59 15.50
C ASN A 183 -18.27 -7.19 14.25
N PHE A 184 -17.87 -6.07 13.64
CA PHE A 184 -18.46 -5.58 12.40
C PHE A 184 -17.73 -6.20 11.18
N GLU A 185 -18.13 -7.39 10.76
CA GLU A 185 -17.73 -7.94 9.46
C GLU A 185 -18.86 -7.74 8.45
N SER A 186 -18.55 -7.01 7.38
CA SER A 186 -19.44 -6.83 6.24
C SER A 186 -18.59 -6.70 4.98
N ASP A 187 -18.70 -7.69 4.11
CA ASP A 187 -18.11 -7.63 2.77
C ASP A 187 -19.03 -6.78 1.88
N ILE A 188 -18.72 -5.49 1.78
CA ILE A 188 -19.33 -4.64 0.77
C ILE A 188 -18.54 -4.86 -0.53
N GLU A 189 -18.97 -5.85 -1.31
CA GLU A 189 -18.28 -6.30 -2.54
C GLU A 189 -18.14 -5.19 -3.61
N GLU A 190 -18.98 -4.15 -3.56
CA GLU A 190 -19.05 -3.12 -4.60
C GLU A 190 -17.95 -2.05 -4.49
N VAL A 191 -17.25 -1.94 -3.36
CA VAL A 191 -16.23 -0.90 -3.12
C VAL A 191 -14.87 -1.52 -2.88
N SER A 192 -13.94 -1.29 -3.81
CA SER A 192 -12.58 -1.84 -3.71
C SER A 192 -11.80 -1.22 -2.54
N ILE A 193 -11.24 -2.07 -1.68
CA ILE A 193 -10.40 -1.63 -0.56
C ILE A 193 -8.98 -1.33 -1.07
N PRO A 194 -8.43 -0.13 -0.87
CA PRO A 194 -7.04 0.15 -1.22
C PRO A 194 -6.09 -0.53 -0.21
N LEU A 195 -5.32 -1.52 -0.68
CA LEU A 195 -4.35 -2.26 0.13
C LEU A 195 -2.91 -1.89 -0.22
N ARG A 196 -2.14 -1.43 0.78
CA ARG A 196 -0.72 -1.10 0.61
C ARG A 196 0.15 -2.35 0.70
N LYS A 197 1.00 -2.56 -0.30
CA LYS A 197 2.13 -3.50 -0.26
C LYS A 197 3.39 -2.87 0.34
N PHE A 198 3.57 -1.56 0.20
CA PHE A 198 4.76 -0.85 0.69
C PHE A 198 4.42 -0.07 1.96
N SER A 199 5.15 -0.35 3.05
CA SER A 199 5.11 0.43 4.28
C SER A 199 6.41 1.21 4.44
N ARG A 200 6.31 2.50 4.76
CA ARG A 200 7.45 3.35 5.08
C ARG A 200 7.15 4.21 6.30
N GLN A 201 8.17 4.48 7.10
CA GLN A 201 8.06 5.54 8.10
C GLN A 201 7.76 6.86 7.38
N ILE A 202 6.73 7.55 7.83
CA ILE A 202 6.31 8.83 7.25
C ILE A 202 7.35 9.86 7.70
N PRO A 203 8.20 10.40 6.80
CA PRO A 203 9.13 11.44 7.16
C PRO A 203 8.35 12.71 7.50
N SER A 204 8.94 13.60 8.31
CA SER A 204 8.37 14.94 8.46
C SER A 204 8.25 15.64 7.10
N VAL A 205 7.34 16.61 6.98
CA VAL A 205 7.12 17.36 5.73
C VAL A 205 8.42 17.97 5.20
N PHE A 206 9.27 18.47 6.09
CA PHE A 206 10.57 19.03 5.73
C PHE A 206 11.54 17.97 5.19
N GLN A 207 11.66 16.82 5.89
CA GLN A 207 12.50 15.70 5.44
C GLN A 207 12.03 15.15 4.10
N LYS A 208 10.72 15.01 3.90
CA LYS A 208 10.12 14.57 2.64
C LYS A 208 10.50 15.51 1.49
N LYS A 209 10.38 16.83 1.69
CA LYS A 209 10.73 17.83 0.66
C LYS A 209 12.22 17.81 0.33
N SER A 210 13.10 17.79 1.34
CA SER A 210 14.56 17.71 1.12
C SER A 210 14.90 16.47 0.30
N ARG A 211 14.39 15.31 0.71
CA ARG A 211 14.66 14.04 0.04
C ARG A 211 14.17 14.02 -1.41
N ILE A 212 12.98 14.56 -1.69
CA ILE A 212 12.46 14.66 -3.06
C ILE A 212 13.39 15.52 -3.93
N THR A 213 13.89 16.64 -3.41
CA THR A 213 14.82 17.51 -4.15
C THR A 213 16.12 16.77 -4.45
N GLU A 214 16.73 16.14 -3.43
CA GLU A 214 17.96 15.33 -3.58
C GLU A 214 17.79 14.22 -4.62
N LEU A 215 16.68 13.48 -4.57
CA LEU A 215 16.38 12.42 -5.52
C LEU A 215 16.24 12.95 -6.95
N LYS A 216 15.51 14.06 -7.14
CA LYS A 216 15.34 14.70 -8.45
C LYS A 216 16.67 15.19 -9.03
N GLU A 217 17.55 15.74 -8.21
CA GLU A 217 18.89 16.15 -8.63
C GLU A 217 19.76 14.95 -8.98
N SER A 218 19.76 13.91 -8.13
CA SER A 218 20.51 12.68 -8.40
C SER A 218 20.09 12.03 -9.71
N LEU A 219 18.78 12.01 -10.03
CA LEU A 219 18.25 11.39 -11.23
C LEU A 219 18.53 12.17 -12.51
N LYS A 220 18.72 13.49 -12.42
CA LYS A 220 19.14 14.33 -13.57
C LYS A 220 20.60 14.08 -13.96
N ASN A 221 21.43 13.70 -13.00
CA ASN A 221 22.87 13.53 -13.16
C ASN A 221 23.29 12.06 -13.38
N SER A 222 22.32 11.13 -13.56
CA SER A 222 22.52 9.67 -13.65
C SER A 222 21.94 9.05 -14.92
#